data_AF-A0A8H8BRM6-F1
#
_entry.id   AF-A0A8H8BRM6-F1
#
_cell.length_a   1.000
_cell.length_b   1.000
_cell.length_c   1.000
_cell.angle_alpha   90.00
_cell.angle_beta   90.00
_cell.angle_gamma   90.00
#
_symmetry.space_group_name_H-M   'P 1'
#
loop_
_entity.id
_entity.type
_entity.pdbx_description
1 polymer ?
#
loop_
_entity_poly.entity_id
_entity_poly.type
_entity_poly.pdbx_seq_one_letter_code
_entity_poly.pdbx_strand_id
1 'polypeptide(L)'
;MNPNAPEHQPDVARDVAIIRLARDKLFSPPDNETAKKLNKRVRALDDLTDLRIKIRTQNKEKARSQPLPQFPLFSFTPGPEESNVCTGVRLNSRQGLRVLDPEAGTPATCTESYLQFVCDYANRWHSKLTGIDYHSAGSDSRFFFFPSHQLFHSLLMENTPKEMAEETGQYLTRGQFWKLRYLFLLINFVPHKQTDAHVALCAVSPESKTVDYICSGGDTGLPNSPRSAGSRCVPDIFAWLSTFLGNSFLPYEWLLRTDAGHVQERSRGDCAIYTVTHAQCLAFGYGIKDSFPPDHQSKILNRRRRYVQDLMYQGFADFQDGTENTQYYPLLDTKPTALRSDGFYSLPGVVLHKLPIEVANKRACYRYCPNKTALIKHCKRNARFYPGWEDPKVSGRGRTLQDFVRWVEEMDAMRHWKKYTNEAAKPLPFPENQPFRWIDPRDSGRNVSPSHALWPRKD
;
A
#
# COMPACT_ATOMS: atom_id res chain seq x y z
N MET A 1 35.00 -0.70 8.57
CA MET A 1 34.08 -1.67 7.93
C MET A 1 32.75 -0.98 7.73
N ASN A 2 32.25 -0.91 6.49
CA ASN A 2 31.09 -0.10 6.13
C ASN A 2 29.81 -0.97 6.15
N PRO A 3 28.88 -0.82 7.11
CA PRO A 3 27.67 -1.65 7.23
C PRO A 3 26.63 -1.39 6.12
N ASN A 4 26.91 -0.48 5.18
CA ASN A 4 25.96 0.03 4.20
C ASN A 4 25.98 -0.68 2.84
N ALA A 5 26.51 -1.90 2.73
CA ALA A 5 26.16 -2.82 1.63
C ALA A 5 26.21 -4.28 2.12
N PRO A 6 25.20 -4.69 2.90
CA PRO A 6 25.12 -6.05 3.45
C PRO A 6 25.18 -7.15 2.37
N GLU A 7 24.63 -6.89 1.17
CA GLU A 7 24.66 -7.79 0.02
C GLU A 7 26.05 -8.05 -0.56
N HIS A 8 27.04 -7.20 -0.25
CA HIS A 8 28.42 -7.31 -0.72
C HIS A 8 29.41 -7.79 0.36
N GLN A 9 28.91 -8.09 1.56
CA GLN A 9 29.71 -8.69 2.64
C GLN A 9 29.46 -10.20 2.70
N PRO A 10 30.46 -11.06 2.45
CA PRO A 10 30.30 -12.52 2.45
C PRO A 10 29.68 -13.08 3.74
N ASP A 11 29.94 -12.42 4.87
CA ASP A 11 29.49 -12.83 6.21
C ASP A 11 28.03 -12.44 6.49
N VAL A 12 27.45 -11.55 5.67
CA VAL A 12 26.10 -10.96 5.82
C VAL A 12 25.21 -11.21 4.59
N ALA A 13 25.72 -11.94 3.60
CA ALA A 13 25.09 -12.19 2.29
C ALA A 13 23.78 -13.00 2.30
N ARG A 14 23.19 -13.30 3.47
CA ARG A 14 21.89 -13.97 3.56
C ARG A 14 20.79 -12.93 3.73
N ASP A 15 19.72 -13.05 2.94
CA ASP A 15 18.55 -12.17 2.97
C ASP A 15 18.06 -11.87 4.39
N VAL A 16 18.01 -12.87 5.28
CA VAL A 16 17.58 -12.71 6.68
C VAL A 16 18.44 -11.70 7.45
N ALA A 17 19.76 -11.70 7.23
CA ALA A 17 20.67 -10.75 7.87
C ALA A 17 20.51 -9.34 7.29
N ILE A 18 20.33 -9.25 5.96
CA ILE A 18 20.08 -7.98 5.26
C ILE A 18 18.77 -7.35 5.74
N ILE A 19 17.69 -8.13 5.81
CA ILE A 19 16.38 -7.70 6.33
C ILE A 19 16.51 -7.20 7.76
N ARG A 20 17.23 -7.93 8.63
CA ARG A 20 17.46 -7.53 10.02
C ARG A 20 18.19 -6.18 10.10
N LEU A 21 19.24 -5.98 9.30
CA LEU A 21 19.99 -4.72 9.27
C LEU A 21 19.13 -3.56 8.75
N ALA A 22 18.38 -3.77 7.67
CA ALA A 22 17.48 -2.77 7.12
C ALA A 22 16.38 -2.38 8.10
N ARG A 23 15.76 -3.36 8.76
CA ARG A 23 14.79 -3.19 9.83
C ARG A 23 15.37 -2.37 10.99
N ASP A 24 16.56 -2.74 11.47
CA ASP A 24 17.20 -2.02 12.57
C ASP A 24 17.56 -0.58 12.17
N LYS A 25 17.99 -0.37 10.91
CA LYS A 25 18.25 0.96 10.33
C LYS A 25 16.99 1.83 10.27
N LEU A 26 15.87 1.30 9.76
CA LEU A 26 14.59 2.02 9.63
C LEU A 26 14.12 2.63 10.97
N PHE A 27 14.41 1.96 12.09
CA PHE A 27 14.00 2.35 13.44
C PHE A 27 15.15 2.89 14.30
N SER A 28 16.32 3.09 13.71
CA SER A 28 17.48 3.72 14.36
C SER A 28 17.38 5.24 14.31
N PRO A 29 17.92 5.97 15.29
CA PRO A 29 18.05 7.41 15.18
C PRO A 29 18.93 7.78 13.96
N PRO A 30 18.64 8.89 13.26
CA PRO A 30 19.60 9.55 12.39
C PRO A 30 20.98 9.74 13.04
N ASP A 31 22.02 9.82 12.22
CA ASP A 31 23.36 10.17 12.67
C ASP A 31 23.40 11.59 13.29
N ASN A 32 24.48 11.89 14.02
CA ASN A 32 24.61 13.15 14.76
C ASN A 32 24.58 14.40 13.85
N GLU A 33 25.12 14.32 12.63
CA GLU A 33 25.15 15.45 11.71
C GLU A 33 23.75 15.73 11.17
N THR A 34 23.06 14.69 10.72
CA THR A 34 21.68 14.75 10.25
C THR A 34 20.75 15.23 11.37
N ALA A 35 20.92 14.73 12.59
CA ALA A 35 20.15 15.20 13.75
C ALA A 35 20.37 16.70 14.02
N LYS A 36 21.61 17.20 13.94
CA LYS A 36 21.92 18.64 14.05
C LYS A 36 21.25 19.46 12.95
N LYS A 37 21.29 19.00 11.70
CA LYS A 37 20.62 19.66 10.55
C LYS A 37 19.11 19.73 10.75
N LEU A 38 18.49 18.63 11.18
CA LEU A 38 17.06 18.58 11.49
C LEU A 38 16.68 19.55 12.60
N ASN A 39 17.41 19.55 13.72
CA ASN A 39 17.16 20.47 14.84
C ASN A 39 17.27 21.94 14.42
N LYS A 40 18.24 22.27 13.57
CA LYS A 40 18.35 23.63 13.00
C LYS A 40 17.12 24.01 12.18
N ARG A 41 16.59 23.09 11.36
CA ARG A 41 15.38 23.32 10.56
C ARG A 41 14.13 23.46 11.42
N VAL A 42 14.01 22.71 12.51
CA VAL A 42 12.89 22.87 13.47
C VAL A 42 12.95 24.24 14.13
N ARG A 43 14.12 24.69 14.61
CA ARG A 43 14.31 26.07 15.15
C ARG A 43 13.88 27.15 14.17
N ALA A 44 14.34 27.06 12.92
CA ALA A 44 13.95 28.00 11.89
C ALA A 44 12.43 27.99 11.58
N LEU A 45 11.76 26.83 11.71
CA LEU A 45 10.31 26.73 11.54
C LEU A 45 9.56 27.43 12.69
N ASP A 46 10.03 27.27 13.92
CA ASP A 46 9.39 27.88 15.10
C ASP A 46 9.54 29.40 15.07
N ASP A 47 10.74 29.90 14.79
CA ASP A 47 11.01 31.33 14.61
C ASP A 47 10.10 31.95 13.53
N LEU A 48 9.94 31.26 12.40
CA LEU A 48 9.07 31.70 11.31
C LEU A 48 7.58 31.64 11.68
N THR A 49 7.17 30.62 12.44
CA THR A 49 5.79 30.47 12.90
C THR A 49 5.42 31.61 13.86
N ASP A 50 6.30 31.93 14.80
CA ASP A 50 6.15 33.05 15.73
C ASP A 50 6.08 34.39 15.00
N LEU A 51 6.94 34.60 14.00
CA LEU A 51 6.89 35.80 13.16
C LEU A 51 5.55 35.92 12.43
N ARG A 52 5.06 34.83 11.84
CA ARG A 52 3.75 34.82 11.17
C ARG A 52 2.60 35.12 12.12
N ILE A 53 2.65 34.61 13.35
CA ILE A 53 1.65 34.92 14.40
C ILE A 53 1.69 36.41 14.73
N LYS A 54 2.88 36.97 14.97
CA LYS A 54 3.06 38.41 15.25
C LYS A 54 2.47 39.28 14.13
N ILE A 55 2.78 38.98 12.86
CA ILE A 55 2.25 39.74 11.72
C ILE A 55 0.72 39.59 11.62
N ARG A 56 0.15 38.40 11.85
CA ARG A 56 -1.31 38.21 11.87
C ARG A 56 -1.99 39.06 12.94
N THR A 57 -1.45 39.07 14.15
CA THR A 57 -1.98 39.89 15.25
C THR A 57 -1.90 41.37 14.91
N GLN A 58 -0.76 41.85 14.40
CA GLN A 58 -0.59 43.24 13.98
C GLN A 58 -1.53 43.64 12.83
N ASN A 59 -1.71 42.77 11.84
CA ASN A 59 -2.65 42.98 10.74
C ASN A 59 -4.08 43.15 11.25
N LYS A 60 -4.49 42.30 12.20
CA LYS A 60 -5.81 42.36 12.83
C LYS A 60 -5.99 43.63 13.66
N GLU A 61 -5.00 44.00 14.47
CA GLU A 61 -5.06 45.17 15.36
C GLU A 61 -5.00 46.50 14.60
N LYS A 62 -4.21 46.58 13.52
CA LYS A 62 -3.96 47.83 12.79
C LYS A 62 -4.75 47.96 11.49
N ALA A 63 -5.70 47.05 11.24
CA ALA A 63 -6.40 46.92 9.95
C ALA A 63 -5.44 46.94 8.73
N ARG A 64 -4.27 46.31 8.90
CA ARG A 64 -3.22 46.20 7.86
C ARG A 64 -3.30 44.84 7.18
N SER A 65 -2.82 44.77 5.94
CA SER A 65 -2.73 43.54 5.15
C SER A 65 -1.27 43.22 4.80
N GLN A 66 -0.36 43.25 5.78
CA GLN A 66 1.02 42.83 5.51
C GLN A 66 1.06 41.35 5.09
N PRO A 67 1.79 41.01 4.02
CA PRO A 67 1.88 39.64 3.56
C PRO A 67 2.60 38.76 4.61
N LEU A 68 2.11 37.54 4.80
CA LEU A 68 2.75 36.58 5.70
C LEU A 68 3.95 35.91 4.99
N PRO A 69 5.14 35.85 5.62
CA PRO A 69 6.30 35.20 5.01
C PRO A 69 6.02 33.72 4.78
N GLN A 70 6.30 33.23 3.57
CA GLN A 70 5.99 31.84 3.18
C GLN A 70 6.93 30.84 3.84
N PHE A 71 6.45 29.63 4.08
CA PHE A 71 7.31 28.54 4.54
C PHE A 71 8.26 28.12 3.40
N PRO A 72 9.57 28.01 3.66
CA PRO A 72 10.54 27.64 2.63
C PRO A 72 10.31 26.22 2.11
N LEU A 73 10.82 25.96 0.90
CA LEU A 73 10.87 24.62 0.32
C LEU A 73 11.68 23.69 1.24
N PHE A 74 11.16 22.49 1.48
CA PHE A 74 11.75 21.48 2.33
C PHE A 74 12.33 20.32 1.51
N SER A 75 11.52 19.81 0.58
CA SER A 75 11.88 18.77 -0.38
C SER A 75 10.97 18.83 -1.60
N PHE A 76 11.33 18.10 -2.64
CA PHE A 76 10.48 17.83 -3.79
C PHE A 76 10.74 16.42 -4.32
N THR A 77 9.73 15.78 -4.91
CA THR A 77 9.93 14.54 -5.68
C THR A 77 10.38 14.87 -7.10
N PRO A 78 11.09 13.96 -7.79
CA PRO A 78 11.46 14.15 -9.19
C PRO A 78 10.25 14.47 -10.07
N GLY A 79 10.46 15.23 -11.13
CA GLY A 79 9.42 15.49 -12.13
C GLY A 79 9.13 14.27 -13.02
N PRO A 80 8.03 14.29 -13.80
CA PRO A 80 7.73 13.24 -14.78
C PRO A 80 8.80 13.05 -15.86
N GLU A 81 9.66 14.05 -16.09
CA GLU A 81 10.80 13.99 -17.01
C GLU A 81 12.01 13.24 -16.42
N GLU A 82 12.07 13.14 -15.09
CA GLU A 82 13.21 12.56 -14.36
C GLU A 82 12.88 11.16 -13.82
N SER A 83 11.59 10.87 -13.60
CA SER A 83 11.09 9.66 -12.96
C SER A 83 9.83 9.16 -13.67
N ASN A 84 9.75 7.84 -13.83
CA ASN A 84 8.60 7.18 -14.44
C ASN A 84 7.38 7.03 -13.49
N VAL A 85 7.51 7.46 -12.23
CA VAL A 85 6.46 7.35 -11.22
C VAL A 85 6.26 8.61 -10.39
N CYS A 86 7.22 9.53 -10.33
CA CYS A 86 7.08 10.77 -9.56
C CYS A 86 6.39 11.89 -10.35
N THR A 87 5.75 12.80 -9.61
CA THR A 87 4.90 13.87 -10.17
C THR A 87 5.40 15.28 -9.86
N GLY A 88 6.57 15.45 -9.25
CA GLY A 88 7.12 16.77 -8.92
C GLY A 88 6.50 17.44 -7.68
N VAL A 89 6.01 16.66 -6.71
CA VAL A 89 5.36 17.18 -5.50
C VAL A 89 6.34 18.00 -4.67
N ARG A 90 5.95 19.22 -4.29
CA ARG A 90 6.77 20.13 -3.49
C ARG A 90 6.27 20.19 -2.05
N LEU A 91 7.15 19.95 -1.09
CA LEU A 91 6.86 20.05 0.34
C LEU A 91 7.51 21.31 0.91
N ASN A 92 6.77 22.06 1.71
CA ASN A 92 7.35 23.16 2.51
C ASN A 92 7.79 22.68 3.90
N SER A 93 8.57 23.50 4.60
CA SER A 93 9.15 23.15 5.91
C SER A 93 8.08 22.82 6.96
N ARG A 94 6.94 23.50 6.92
CA ARG A 94 5.82 23.20 7.84
C ARG A 94 5.26 21.81 7.59
N GLN A 95 5.08 21.40 6.33
CA GLN A 95 4.60 20.06 5.99
C GLN A 95 5.62 18.99 6.38
N GLY A 96 6.86 19.10 5.90
CA GLY A 96 7.88 18.07 6.10
C GLY A 96 8.26 17.85 7.56
N LEU A 97 8.39 18.93 8.34
CA LEU A 97 8.78 18.83 9.75
C LEU A 97 7.61 18.43 10.67
N ARG A 98 6.35 18.61 10.25
CA ARG A 98 5.18 18.19 11.05
C ARG A 98 5.15 16.69 11.33
N VAL A 99 5.79 15.87 10.49
CA VAL A 99 5.92 14.42 10.71
C VAL A 99 6.65 14.10 12.02
N LEU A 100 7.43 15.04 12.57
CA LEU A 100 8.12 14.85 13.85
C LEU A 100 7.20 14.95 15.07
N ASP A 101 6.00 15.52 14.93
CA ASP A 101 5.05 15.70 16.04
C ASP A 101 4.22 14.41 16.27
N PRO A 102 4.42 13.70 17.39
CA PRO A 102 3.71 12.45 17.68
C PRO A 102 2.20 12.62 17.91
N GLU A 103 1.75 13.82 18.27
CA GLU A 103 0.34 14.13 18.48
C GLU A 103 -0.36 14.54 17.19
N ALA A 104 0.41 14.86 16.14
CA ALA A 104 -0.11 15.15 14.82
C ALA A 104 -0.11 13.92 13.90
N GLY A 105 -1.11 13.88 13.03
CA GLY A 105 -1.08 13.02 11.84
C GLY A 105 0.00 13.48 10.86
N THR A 106 0.53 12.53 10.09
CA THR A 106 1.45 12.80 8.97
C THR A 106 0.67 13.47 7.83
N PRO A 107 1.13 14.61 7.27
CA PRO A 107 0.45 15.24 6.14
C PRO A 107 0.32 14.29 4.94
N ALA A 108 -0.85 14.27 4.30
CA ALA A 108 -1.11 13.43 3.13
C ALA A 108 -0.05 13.60 2.02
N THR A 109 0.38 14.83 1.76
CA THR A 109 1.43 15.13 0.76
C THR A 109 2.79 14.54 1.13
N CYS A 110 3.11 14.42 2.42
CA CYS A 110 4.33 13.74 2.87
C CYS A 110 4.21 12.23 2.61
N THR A 111 3.08 11.62 2.97
CA THR A 111 2.78 10.20 2.70
C THR A 111 2.93 9.87 1.23
N GLU A 112 2.38 10.71 0.36
CA GLU A 112 2.49 10.57 -1.10
C GLU A 112 3.94 10.72 -1.58
N SER A 113 4.63 11.78 -1.15
CA SER A 113 6.02 12.04 -1.55
C SER A 113 6.95 10.91 -1.12
N TYR A 114 6.71 10.33 0.05
CA TYR A 114 7.49 9.20 0.54
C TYR A 114 7.23 7.94 -0.30
N LEU A 115 5.97 7.65 -0.64
CA LEU A 115 5.63 6.52 -1.51
C LEU A 115 6.22 6.69 -2.92
N GLN A 116 6.27 7.92 -3.41
CA GLN A 116 6.97 8.30 -4.65
C GLN A 116 8.45 7.92 -4.58
N PHE A 117 9.17 8.35 -3.54
CA PHE A 117 10.59 7.98 -3.36
C PHE A 117 10.80 6.46 -3.26
N VAL A 118 9.89 5.74 -2.61
CA VAL A 118 9.97 4.26 -2.51
C VAL A 118 9.87 3.62 -3.89
N CYS A 119 8.85 4.00 -4.68
CA CYS A 119 8.66 3.43 -6.02
C CYS A 119 9.80 3.84 -6.96
N ASP A 120 10.23 5.10 -6.91
CA ASP A 120 11.34 5.65 -7.72
C ASP A 120 12.63 4.85 -7.49
N TYR A 121 13.04 4.71 -6.23
CA TYR A 121 14.26 4.00 -5.88
C TYR A 121 14.20 2.51 -6.26
N ALA A 122 13.08 1.84 -5.98
CA ALA A 122 12.91 0.43 -6.34
C ALA A 122 12.93 0.21 -7.86
N ASN A 123 12.30 1.11 -8.63
CA ASN A 123 12.35 1.05 -10.09
C ASN A 123 13.75 1.36 -10.64
N ARG A 124 14.48 2.35 -10.09
CA ARG A 124 15.87 2.65 -10.49
C ARG A 124 16.77 1.44 -10.29
N TRP A 125 16.67 0.79 -9.13
CA TRP A 125 17.45 -0.41 -8.84
C TRP A 125 17.09 -1.58 -9.77
N HIS A 126 15.81 -1.86 -9.98
CA HIS A 126 15.37 -2.92 -10.89
C HIS A 126 15.79 -2.68 -12.33
N SER A 127 15.74 -1.43 -12.79
CA SER A 127 16.16 -1.03 -14.14
C SER A 127 17.65 -1.30 -14.37
N LYS A 128 18.49 -1.00 -13.37
CA LYS A 128 19.92 -1.34 -13.39
C LYS A 128 20.18 -2.84 -13.47
N LEU A 129 19.39 -3.66 -12.78
CA LEU A 129 19.53 -5.11 -12.82
C LEU A 129 19.15 -5.72 -14.17
N THR A 130 18.14 -5.18 -14.83
CA THR A 130 17.61 -5.73 -16.09
C THR A 130 18.19 -5.08 -17.34
N GLY A 131 18.93 -3.98 -17.20
CA GLY A 131 19.47 -3.19 -18.31
C GLY A 131 18.39 -2.40 -19.09
N ILE A 132 17.22 -2.19 -18.50
CA ILE A 132 16.12 -1.42 -19.09
C ILE A 132 16.26 0.05 -18.66
N ASP A 133 16.00 1.01 -19.56
CA ASP A 133 16.07 2.43 -19.23
C ASP A 133 14.93 2.87 -18.31
N TYR A 134 15.31 3.38 -17.14
CA TYR A 134 14.44 3.90 -16.09
C TYR A 134 13.74 5.23 -16.46
N HIS A 135 14.38 6.07 -17.28
CA HIS A 135 13.93 7.45 -17.56
C HIS A 135 12.81 7.53 -18.61
N SER A 136 12.38 6.40 -19.16
CA SER A 136 11.24 6.37 -20.08
C SER A 136 9.94 6.49 -19.29
N ALA A 137 9.46 7.73 -19.14
CA ALA A 137 8.22 8.07 -18.47
C ALA A 137 7.08 7.12 -18.91
N GLY A 138 6.53 6.37 -17.97
CA GLY A 138 5.36 5.53 -18.19
C GLY A 138 5.51 4.36 -19.18
N SER A 139 6.71 3.90 -19.54
CA SER A 139 6.80 2.77 -20.48
C SER A 139 6.63 1.41 -19.79
N ASP A 140 7.31 1.13 -18.67
CA ASP A 140 7.25 -0.17 -17.95
C ASP A 140 7.77 -0.10 -16.48
N SER A 141 7.09 0.59 -15.57
CA SER A 141 7.45 0.53 -14.14
C SER A 141 7.23 -0.88 -13.56
N ARG A 142 8.01 -1.26 -12.54
CA ARG A 142 7.82 -2.50 -11.76
C ARG A 142 7.08 -2.22 -10.44
N PHE A 143 7.22 -1.02 -9.90
CA PHE A 143 6.49 -0.53 -8.74
C PHE A 143 5.74 0.72 -9.16
N PHE A 144 4.42 0.74 -8.92
CA PHE A 144 3.56 1.82 -9.38
C PHE A 144 2.58 2.25 -8.30
N PHE A 145 2.11 3.48 -8.41
CA PHE A 145 0.99 4.05 -7.67
C PHE A 145 0.33 5.09 -8.58
N PHE A 146 -0.96 5.37 -8.38
CA PHE A 146 -1.68 6.34 -9.23
C PHE A 146 -1.31 7.80 -8.91
N PRO A 147 -1.19 8.71 -9.90
CA PRO A 147 -0.94 10.13 -9.64
C PRO A 147 -2.00 10.80 -8.73
N SER A 148 -3.28 10.46 -8.89
CA SER A 148 -4.38 10.90 -8.01
C SER A 148 -4.56 9.99 -6.78
N HIS A 149 -3.45 9.45 -6.26
CA HIS A 149 -3.47 8.35 -5.29
C HIS A 149 -4.31 8.62 -4.05
N GLN A 150 -4.27 9.86 -3.57
CA GLN A 150 -4.97 10.27 -2.36
C GLN A 150 -6.50 10.18 -2.51
N LEU A 151 -7.00 10.26 -3.75
CA LEU A 151 -8.41 10.16 -4.11
C LEU A 151 -8.81 8.76 -4.57
N PHE A 152 -7.84 7.83 -4.75
CA PHE A 152 -8.13 6.50 -5.27
C PHE A 152 -9.22 5.80 -4.46
N HIS A 153 -9.16 5.85 -3.12
CA HIS A 153 -10.16 5.21 -2.29
C HIS A 153 -11.55 5.85 -2.43
N SER A 154 -11.67 7.18 -2.43
CA SER A 154 -12.98 7.83 -2.61
C SER A 154 -13.57 7.49 -3.98
N LEU A 155 -12.76 7.56 -5.03
CA LEU A 155 -13.18 7.21 -6.39
C LEU A 155 -13.59 5.74 -6.47
N LEU A 156 -12.82 4.82 -5.86
CA LEU A 156 -13.16 3.40 -5.80
C LEU A 156 -14.53 3.15 -5.15
N MET A 157 -14.85 3.91 -4.10
CA MET A 157 -16.10 3.74 -3.35
C MET A 157 -17.29 4.47 -3.98
N GLU A 158 -17.06 5.53 -4.76
CA GLU A 158 -18.09 6.34 -5.41
C GLU A 158 -18.44 5.85 -6.81
N ASN A 159 -17.45 5.40 -7.57
CA ASN A 159 -17.59 4.98 -8.96
C ASN A 159 -17.93 3.49 -9.09
N THR A 160 -18.54 3.14 -10.22
CA THR A 160 -18.70 1.74 -10.61
C THR A 160 -17.34 1.12 -10.96
N PRO A 161 -17.20 -0.23 -10.88
CA PRO A 161 -15.97 -0.91 -11.31
C PRO A 161 -15.56 -0.62 -12.75
N LYS A 162 -16.53 -0.31 -13.63
CA LYS A 162 -16.31 0.04 -15.03
C LYS A 162 -15.68 1.43 -15.17
N GLU A 163 -16.25 2.43 -14.50
CA GLU A 163 -15.70 3.79 -14.46
C GLU A 163 -14.30 3.79 -13.85
N MET A 164 -14.07 3.06 -12.75
CA MET A 164 -12.74 2.90 -12.16
C MET A 164 -11.74 2.23 -13.11
N ALA A 165 -12.18 1.24 -13.89
CA ALA A 165 -11.33 0.59 -14.88
C ALA A 165 -10.98 1.52 -16.05
N GLU A 166 -11.92 2.35 -16.49
CA GLU A 166 -11.70 3.38 -17.52
C GLU A 166 -10.71 4.45 -17.03
N GLU A 167 -10.87 4.95 -15.81
CA GLU A 167 -9.93 5.89 -15.18
C GLU A 167 -8.53 5.27 -15.02
N THR A 168 -8.46 4.01 -14.56
CA THR A 168 -7.19 3.26 -14.46
C THR A 168 -6.48 3.18 -15.81
N GLY A 169 -7.23 2.98 -16.90
CA GLY A 169 -6.71 2.88 -18.26
C GLY A 169 -6.01 4.15 -18.77
N GLN A 170 -6.23 5.30 -18.13
CA GLN A 170 -5.52 6.55 -18.45
C GLN A 170 -4.06 6.54 -17.98
N TYR A 171 -3.74 5.73 -16.96
CA TYR A 171 -2.43 5.71 -16.31
C TYR A 171 -1.68 4.40 -16.49
N LEU A 172 -2.42 3.28 -16.60
CA LEU A 172 -1.85 1.95 -16.59
C LEU A 172 -2.56 1.05 -17.59
N THR A 173 -1.84 0.56 -18.58
CA THR A 173 -2.36 -0.47 -19.49
C THR A 173 -2.39 -1.85 -18.81
N ARG A 174 -3.22 -2.77 -19.31
CA ARG A 174 -3.23 -4.17 -18.83
C ARG A 174 -1.87 -4.86 -18.98
N GLY A 175 -1.15 -4.57 -20.08
CA GLY A 175 0.17 -5.13 -20.34
C GLY A 175 1.20 -4.68 -19.31
N GLN A 176 1.19 -3.38 -18.98
CA GLN A 176 2.03 -2.82 -17.92
C GLN A 176 1.66 -3.36 -16.55
N PHE A 177 0.35 -3.48 -16.24
CA PHE A 177 -0.11 -4.05 -14.98
C PHE A 177 0.51 -5.43 -14.72
N TRP A 178 0.51 -6.33 -15.71
CA TRP A 178 1.09 -7.67 -15.55
C TRP A 178 2.62 -7.68 -15.42
N LYS A 179 3.29 -6.58 -15.76
CA LYS A 179 4.73 -6.41 -15.50
C LYS A 179 5.01 -5.86 -14.11
N LEU A 180 4.02 -5.37 -13.38
CA LEU A 180 4.23 -4.86 -12.01
C LEU A 180 4.58 -5.99 -11.04
N ARG A 181 5.58 -5.72 -10.19
CA ARG A 181 5.81 -6.44 -8.94
C ARG A 181 4.82 -5.99 -7.88
N TYR A 182 4.62 -4.66 -7.75
CA TYR A 182 3.60 -4.09 -6.88
C TYR A 182 2.92 -2.87 -7.50
N LEU A 183 1.60 -2.83 -7.33
CA LEU A 183 0.79 -1.63 -7.38
C LEU A 183 0.40 -1.27 -5.94
N PHE A 184 0.86 -0.14 -5.44
CA PHE A 184 0.48 0.36 -4.12
C PHE A 184 -0.74 1.25 -4.24
N LEU A 185 -1.67 1.13 -3.29
CA LEU A 185 -2.94 1.86 -3.18
C LEU A 185 -3.06 2.41 -1.75
N LEU A 186 -3.17 3.73 -1.59
CA LEU A 186 -3.43 4.36 -0.30
C LEU A 186 -4.94 4.37 -0.08
N ILE A 187 -5.35 3.74 1.01
CA ILE A 187 -6.76 3.63 1.39
C ILE A 187 -7.03 4.67 2.46
N ASN A 188 -7.47 5.85 2.03
CA ASN A 188 -7.78 7.00 2.89
C ASN A 188 -9.26 7.01 3.25
N PHE A 189 -9.60 6.82 4.53
CA PHE A 189 -10.99 6.76 4.98
C PHE A 189 -11.20 7.43 6.33
N VAL A 190 -12.43 7.88 6.59
CA VAL A 190 -12.84 8.36 7.91
C VAL A 190 -13.77 7.32 8.51
N PRO A 191 -13.37 6.69 9.61
CA PRO A 191 -14.21 5.70 10.25
C PRO A 191 -15.51 6.30 10.75
N HIS A 192 -16.62 5.57 10.57
CA HIS A 192 -17.95 6.00 10.99
C HIS A 192 -17.96 6.47 12.46
N LYS A 193 -18.57 7.64 12.71
CA LYS A 193 -18.63 8.36 14.00
C LYS A 193 -17.30 8.94 14.50
N GLN A 194 -16.27 8.99 13.65
CA GLN A 194 -15.04 9.69 13.95
C GLN A 194 -14.88 10.88 13.01
N THR A 195 -14.18 11.91 13.48
CA THR A 195 -13.80 13.07 12.67
C THR A 195 -12.47 12.84 11.98
N ASP A 196 -11.64 11.98 12.57
CA ASP A 196 -10.26 11.81 12.19
C ASP A 196 -10.06 10.73 11.10
N ALA A 197 -9.40 11.09 10.01
CA ALA A 197 -9.08 10.16 8.93
C ALA A 197 -7.97 9.15 9.32
N HIS A 198 -7.95 8.04 8.60
CA HIS A 198 -6.96 6.98 8.70
C HIS A 198 -6.48 6.60 7.31
N VAL A 199 -5.26 6.07 7.23
CA VAL A 199 -4.71 5.54 5.98
C VAL A 199 -4.18 4.13 6.18
N ALA A 200 -4.63 3.24 5.31
CA ALA A 200 -4.13 1.88 5.16
C ALA A 200 -3.42 1.72 3.81
N LEU A 201 -2.66 0.64 3.66
CA LEU A 201 -2.02 0.25 2.41
C LEU A 201 -2.74 -0.96 1.82
N CYS A 202 -3.13 -0.88 0.55
CA CYS A 202 -3.39 -2.05 -0.25
C CYS A 202 -2.24 -2.23 -1.25
N ALA A 203 -1.54 -3.36 -1.19
CA ALA A 203 -0.50 -3.71 -2.16
C ALA A 203 -1.01 -4.86 -3.03
N VAL A 204 -1.19 -4.59 -4.31
CA VAL A 204 -1.57 -5.59 -5.32
C VAL A 204 -0.29 -6.06 -5.99
N SER A 205 -0.02 -7.37 -6.00
CA SER A 205 1.09 -7.95 -6.76
C SER A 205 0.56 -8.74 -7.94
N PRO A 206 0.60 -8.18 -9.17
CA PRO A 206 0.23 -8.91 -10.38
C PRO A 206 1.18 -10.08 -10.66
N GLU A 207 2.49 -9.91 -10.41
CA GLU A 207 3.51 -10.96 -10.54
C GLU A 207 3.15 -12.23 -9.76
N SER A 208 2.56 -12.08 -8.56
CA SER A 208 2.21 -13.21 -7.69
C SER A 208 0.71 -13.45 -7.52
N LYS A 209 -0.13 -12.64 -8.18
CA LYS A 209 -1.59 -12.62 -8.06
C LYS A 209 -2.04 -12.53 -6.59
N THR A 210 -1.43 -11.63 -5.83
CA THR A 210 -1.79 -11.41 -4.43
C THR A 210 -2.32 -10.01 -4.19
N VAL A 211 -3.16 -9.88 -3.16
CA VAL A 211 -3.56 -8.60 -2.59
C VAL A 211 -3.28 -8.65 -1.09
N ASP A 212 -2.45 -7.72 -0.63
CA ASP A 212 -2.18 -7.45 0.77
C ASP A 212 -2.96 -6.21 1.21
N TYR A 213 -3.91 -6.38 2.14
CA TYR A 213 -4.53 -5.23 2.83
C TYR A 213 -3.91 -5.08 4.21
N ILE A 214 -3.21 -3.98 4.42
CA ILE A 214 -2.35 -3.72 5.56
C ILE A 214 -2.83 -2.45 6.25
N CYS A 215 -3.33 -2.60 7.47
CA CYS A 215 -3.80 -1.49 8.26
C CYS A 215 -3.17 -1.58 9.65
N SER A 216 -2.38 -0.57 10.03
CA SER A 216 -1.83 -0.47 11.38
C SER A 216 -2.90 -0.24 12.44
N GLY A 217 -4.09 0.16 12.02
CA GLY A 217 -5.28 0.15 12.83
C GLY A 217 -5.88 -1.23 13.12
N GLY A 218 -5.51 -2.30 12.41
CA GLY A 218 -6.18 -3.60 12.52
C GLY A 218 -7.56 -3.64 11.84
N ASP A 219 -7.82 -2.73 10.89
CA ASP A 219 -8.92 -2.93 9.94
C ASP A 219 -8.51 -4.00 8.91
N THR A 220 -9.44 -4.87 8.52
CA THR A 220 -9.17 -5.89 7.48
C THR A 220 -9.66 -5.46 6.09
N GLY A 221 -10.37 -4.32 6.00
CA GLY A 221 -10.96 -3.85 4.75
C GLY A 221 -12.12 -4.72 4.24
N LEU A 222 -12.52 -5.75 5.00
CA LEU A 222 -13.67 -6.59 4.74
C LEU A 222 -14.91 -6.10 5.53
N PRO A 223 -16.14 -6.40 5.08
CA PRO A 223 -17.36 -5.99 5.79
C PRO A 223 -17.49 -6.55 7.21
N ASN A 224 -16.88 -7.70 7.49
CA ASN A 224 -16.82 -8.35 8.79
C ASN A 224 -15.56 -7.98 9.59
N SER A 225 -14.87 -6.90 9.20
CA SER A 225 -13.71 -6.39 9.93
C SER A 225 -14.04 -6.27 11.43
N PRO A 226 -13.10 -6.65 12.33
CA PRO A 226 -13.26 -6.42 13.76
C PRO A 226 -13.49 -4.93 14.07
N ARG A 227 -13.08 -4.05 13.12
CA ARG A 227 -13.45 -2.64 13.11
C ARG A 227 -14.63 -2.43 12.18
N SER A 228 -15.84 -2.49 12.74
CA SER A 228 -17.10 -2.29 12.02
C SER A 228 -17.18 -0.95 11.25
N ALA A 229 -16.39 0.05 11.64
CA ALA A 229 -16.26 1.35 10.99
C ALA A 229 -15.06 1.45 10.00
N GLY A 230 -14.45 0.33 9.62
CA GLY A 230 -13.30 0.25 8.70
C GLY A 230 -13.60 0.63 7.25
N SER A 231 -12.62 0.49 6.35
CA SER A 231 -12.75 0.95 4.95
C SER A 231 -13.77 0.14 4.14
N ARG A 232 -13.90 -1.16 4.45
CA ARG A 232 -14.73 -2.13 3.70
C ARG A 232 -14.44 -2.19 2.19
N CYS A 233 -13.28 -1.73 1.75
CA CYS A 233 -12.96 -1.53 0.33
C CYS A 233 -12.46 -2.79 -0.40
N VAL A 234 -12.06 -3.86 0.31
CA VAL A 234 -11.42 -5.04 -0.32
C VAL A 234 -12.32 -5.70 -1.39
N PRO A 235 -13.64 -5.90 -1.17
CA PRO A 235 -14.53 -6.38 -2.23
C PRO A 235 -14.54 -5.49 -3.47
N ASP A 236 -14.57 -4.16 -3.30
CA ASP A 236 -14.57 -3.19 -4.39
C ASP A 236 -13.24 -3.19 -5.15
N ILE A 237 -12.10 -3.36 -4.47
CA ILE A 237 -10.78 -3.54 -5.10
C ILE A 237 -10.81 -4.73 -6.05
N PHE A 238 -11.33 -5.88 -5.62
CA PHE A 238 -11.38 -7.06 -6.49
C PHE A 238 -12.41 -6.92 -7.62
N ALA A 239 -13.52 -6.23 -7.40
CA ALA A 239 -14.49 -5.92 -8.45
C ALA A 239 -13.87 -5.04 -9.54
N TRP A 240 -13.15 -3.99 -9.13
CA TRP A 240 -12.36 -3.15 -10.02
C TRP A 240 -11.29 -3.97 -10.77
N LEU A 241 -10.47 -4.77 -10.09
CA LEU A 241 -9.47 -5.63 -10.73
C LEU A 241 -10.08 -6.57 -11.77
N SER A 242 -11.21 -7.21 -11.43
CA SER A 242 -11.90 -8.12 -12.35
C SER A 242 -12.38 -7.41 -13.62
N THR A 243 -12.87 -6.17 -13.49
CA THR A 243 -13.35 -5.36 -14.61
C THR A 243 -12.18 -4.82 -15.44
N PHE A 244 -11.16 -4.28 -14.77
CA PHE A 244 -9.98 -3.74 -15.43
C PHE A 244 -9.24 -4.82 -16.23
N LEU A 245 -9.05 -6.02 -15.69
CA LEU A 245 -8.30 -7.10 -16.33
C LEU A 245 -9.14 -7.99 -17.25
N GLY A 246 -10.48 -7.96 -17.11
CA GLY A 246 -11.43 -8.74 -17.88
C GLY A 246 -11.14 -10.25 -17.81
N ASN A 247 -11.07 -10.89 -18.97
CA ASN A 247 -10.90 -12.35 -19.06
C ASN A 247 -9.60 -12.89 -18.46
N SER A 248 -8.59 -12.03 -18.27
CA SER A 248 -7.30 -12.41 -17.67
C SER A 248 -7.38 -12.56 -16.15
N PHE A 249 -8.43 -12.02 -15.51
CA PHE A 249 -8.65 -12.20 -14.09
C PHE A 249 -9.37 -13.53 -13.82
N LEU A 250 -8.72 -14.37 -13.02
CA LEU A 250 -9.22 -15.67 -12.61
C LEU A 250 -9.23 -15.71 -11.06
N PRO A 251 -10.39 -15.54 -10.40
CA PRO A 251 -10.44 -15.31 -8.96
C PRO A 251 -9.79 -16.42 -8.12
N TYR A 252 -9.78 -17.66 -8.61
CA TYR A 252 -9.16 -18.80 -7.91
C TYR A 252 -7.63 -18.80 -7.94
N GLU A 253 -7.00 -17.98 -8.80
CA GLU A 253 -5.55 -17.78 -8.80
C GLU A 253 -5.11 -16.67 -7.88
N TRP A 254 -6.05 -15.82 -7.44
CA TRP A 254 -5.76 -14.67 -6.61
C TRP A 254 -5.88 -15.02 -5.13
N LEU A 255 -4.89 -14.61 -4.34
CA LEU A 255 -4.91 -14.76 -2.88
C LEU A 255 -4.99 -13.41 -2.19
N LEU A 256 -5.65 -13.41 -1.04
CA LEU A 256 -5.81 -12.26 -0.17
C LEU A 256 -5.08 -12.53 1.14
N ARG A 257 -4.38 -11.53 1.65
CA ARG A 257 -3.93 -11.47 3.03
C ARG A 257 -4.46 -10.19 3.66
N THR A 258 -5.17 -10.37 4.76
CA THR A 258 -5.58 -9.30 5.66
C THR A 258 -4.95 -9.58 7.01
N ASP A 259 -4.78 -8.56 7.86
CA ASP A 259 -4.28 -8.72 9.25
C ASP A 259 -2.81 -9.17 9.40
N ALA A 260 -1.98 -8.99 8.37
CA ALA A 260 -0.54 -9.26 8.48
C ALA A 260 0.30 -8.06 8.93
N GLY A 261 -0.30 -6.86 8.95
CA GLY A 261 0.39 -5.62 9.25
C GLY A 261 0.74 -5.46 10.73
N HIS A 262 1.84 -4.76 11.01
CA HIS A 262 2.14 -4.32 12.37
C HIS A 262 1.11 -3.30 12.85
N VAL A 263 0.48 -3.59 13.98
CA VAL A 263 -0.53 -2.72 14.61
C VAL A 263 0.18 -1.59 15.35
N GLN A 264 -0.31 -0.36 15.22
CA GLN A 264 0.20 0.81 15.95
C GLN A 264 -0.43 0.97 17.34
N GLU A 265 0.24 1.68 18.25
CA GLU A 265 -0.36 2.10 19.52
C GLU A 265 -1.61 2.97 19.30
N ARG A 266 -2.66 2.74 20.10
CA ARG A 266 -4.01 3.28 19.87
C ARG A 266 -4.14 4.81 19.98
N SER A 267 -3.15 5.49 20.55
CA SER A 267 -3.16 6.93 20.84
C SER A 267 -2.32 7.77 19.88
N ARG A 268 -1.63 7.17 18.89
CA ARG A 268 -0.64 7.87 18.06
C ARG A 268 -1.09 8.04 16.61
N GLY A 269 -0.74 9.19 16.03
CA GLY A 269 -1.04 9.55 14.64
C GLY A 269 -0.07 8.95 13.62
N ASP A 270 0.36 7.69 13.84
CA ASP A 270 1.45 7.05 13.08
C ASP A 270 0.98 6.29 11.83
N CYS A 271 -0.32 6.26 11.54
CA CYS A 271 -0.88 5.38 10.51
C CYS A 271 -0.21 5.50 9.14
N ALA A 272 0.06 6.72 8.70
CA ALA A 272 0.77 7.01 7.45
C ALA A 272 2.23 6.53 7.47
N ILE A 273 2.93 6.65 8.60
CA ILE A 273 4.31 6.18 8.76
C ILE A 273 4.34 4.65 8.66
N TYR A 274 3.43 3.95 9.34
CA TYR A 274 3.31 2.49 9.20
C TYR A 274 2.99 2.11 7.76
N THR A 275 2.03 2.80 7.12
CA THR A 275 1.61 2.54 5.75
C THR A 275 2.77 2.63 4.76
N VAL A 276 3.53 3.74 4.74
CA VAL A 276 4.66 3.85 3.79
C VAL A 276 5.86 3.02 4.19
N THR A 277 6.03 2.71 5.48
CA THR A 277 7.10 1.79 5.93
C THR A 277 6.82 0.36 5.48
N HIS A 278 5.56 -0.10 5.51
CA HIS A 278 5.19 -1.39 4.91
C HIS A 278 5.36 -1.36 3.38
N ALA A 279 4.98 -0.27 2.71
CA ALA A 279 5.22 -0.12 1.27
C ALA A 279 6.72 -0.21 0.93
N GLN A 280 7.57 0.45 1.72
CA GLN A 280 9.03 0.37 1.62
C GLN A 280 9.54 -1.07 1.81
N CYS A 281 9.06 -1.77 2.85
CA CYS A 281 9.49 -3.14 3.12
C CYS A 281 9.07 -4.12 2.02
N LEU A 282 7.88 -3.94 1.44
CA LEU A 282 7.45 -4.73 0.28
C LEU A 282 8.28 -4.39 -0.96
N ALA A 283 8.48 -3.11 -1.24
CA ALA A 283 9.22 -2.65 -2.41
C ALA A 283 10.70 -3.10 -2.40
N PHE A 284 11.32 -3.12 -1.21
CA PHE A 284 12.74 -3.46 -1.06
C PHE A 284 12.98 -4.96 -0.79
N GLY A 285 11.92 -5.78 -0.82
CA GLY A 285 12.02 -7.24 -0.70
C GLY A 285 12.16 -7.77 0.73
N TYR A 286 11.83 -6.96 1.75
CA TYR A 286 11.89 -7.36 3.17
C TYR A 286 10.65 -8.12 3.66
N GLY A 287 9.56 -8.08 2.88
CA GLY A 287 8.28 -8.70 3.25
C GLY A 287 7.54 -7.95 4.36
N ILE A 288 6.63 -8.63 5.05
CA ILE A 288 5.81 -8.04 6.13
C ILE A 288 6.17 -8.62 7.50
N LYS A 289 6.24 -9.95 7.63
CA LYS A 289 6.32 -10.65 8.93
C LYS A 289 7.49 -10.20 9.81
N ASP A 290 8.66 -9.96 9.22
CA ASP A 290 9.88 -9.57 9.93
C ASP A 290 10.33 -8.13 9.62
N SER A 291 9.43 -7.33 9.04
CA SER A 291 9.75 -6.02 8.49
C SER A 291 9.97 -4.92 9.55
N PHE A 292 9.43 -5.11 10.76
CA PHE A 292 9.56 -4.16 11.89
C PHE A 292 10.22 -4.87 13.08
N PRO A 293 11.01 -4.16 13.91
CA PRO A 293 11.55 -4.77 15.11
C PRO A 293 10.42 -5.06 16.13
N PRO A 294 10.54 -6.08 16.99
CA PRO A 294 9.49 -6.39 17.98
C PRO A 294 9.12 -5.21 18.89
N ASP A 295 10.08 -4.33 19.17
CA ASP A 295 9.94 -3.13 19.99
C ASP A 295 9.63 -1.85 19.19
N HIS A 296 9.18 -1.96 17.94
CA HIS A 296 8.95 -0.83 17.02
C HIS A 296 8.11 0.31 17.61
N GLN A 297 7.14 0.03 18.48
CA GLN A 297 6.34 1.07 19.17
C GLN A 297 7.21 2.05 19.97
N SER A 298 8.21 1.51 20.68
CA SER A 298 9.15 2.31 21.47
C SER A 298 10.10 3.11 20.57
N LYS A 299 10.35 2.63 19.36
CA LYS A 299 11.26 3.23 18.38
C LYS A 299 10.57 4.09 17.32
N ILE A 300 9.26 4.26 17.36
CA ILE A 300 8.52 4.98 16.30
C ILE A 300 8.95 6.45 16.18
N LEU A 301 9.42 7.07 17.26
CA LEU A 301 10.00 8.42 17.21
C LEU A 301 11.29 8.46 16.37
N ASN A 302 12.11 7.41 16.42
CA ASN A 302 13.26 7.29 15.53
C ASN A 302 12.82 7.10 14.09
N ARG A 303 11.77 6.29 13.86
CA ARG A 303 11.23 6.12 12.51
C ARG A 303 10.68 7.42 11.93
N ARG A 304 10.00 8.26 12.73
CA ARG A 304 9.59 9.62 12.33
C ARG A 304 10.77 10.47 11.89
N ARG A 305 11.87 10.42 12.64
CA ARG A 305 13.09 11.18 12.31
C ARG A 305 13.76 10.67 11.04
N ARG A 306 13.83 9.35 10.86
CA ARG A 306 14.30 8.73 9.61
C ARG A 306 13.43 9.15 8.44
N TYR A 307 12.11 9.08 8.58
CA TYR A 307 11.17 9.55 7.58
C TYR A 307 11.45 11.01 7.15
N VAL A 308 11.60 11.91 8.12
CA VAL A 308 11.88 13.33 7.83
C VAL A 308 13.26 13.51 7.22
N GLN A 309 14.24 12.70 7.64
CA GLN A 309 15.55 12.63 7.00
C GLN A 309 15.41 12.21 5.53
N ASP A 310 14.70 11.12 5.24
CA ASP A 310 14.51 10.59 3.88
C ASP A 310 13.83 11.67 3.00
N LEU A 311 12.82 12.37 3.51
CA LEU A 311 12.24 13.53 2.82
C LEU A 311 13.25 14.66 2.60
N MET A 312 14.00 15.04 3.63
CA MET A 312 14.97 16.15 3.60
C MET A 312 16.05 15.93 2.54
N TYR A 313 16.45 14.69 2.32
CA TYR A 313 17.44 14.30 1.31
C TYR A 313 16.82 13.84 -0.01
N GLN A 314 15.52 14.07 -0.21
CA GLN A 314 14.80 13.79 -1.46
C GLN A 314 14.81 12.31 -1.85
N GLY A 315 14.61 11.43 -0.87
CA GLY A 315 14.47 10.00 -1.05
C GLY A 315 15.74 9.23 -0.73
N PHE A 316 15.97 8.17 -1.51
CA PHE A 316 16.97 7.15 -1.25
C PHE A 316 18.09 7.18 -2.30
N ALA A 317 19.29 6.83 -1.87
CA ALA A 317 20.48 6.88 -2.71
C ALA A 317 21.01 5.48 -3.03
N ASP A 318 21.61 5.35 -4.22
CA ASP A 318 22.23 4.11 -4.65
C ASP A 318 23.48 3.79 -3.82
N PHE A 319 23.86 2.51 -3.82
CA PHE A 319 25.12 2.12 -3.19
C PHE A 319 26.31 2.83 -3.85
N GLN A 320 27.23 3.33 -3.02
CA GLN A 320 28.48 3.93 -3.44
C GLN A 320 29.61 3.36 -2.58
N ASP A 321 30.54 2.66 -3.22
CA ASP A 321 31.65 2.03 -2.51
C ASP A 321 32.54 3.08 -1.80
N GLY A 322 33.07 2.72 -0.63
CA GLY A 322 33.95 3.59 0.16
C GLY A 322 33.29 4.77 0.87
N THR A 323 31.96 4.95 0.78
CA THR A 323 31.25 6.08 1.43
C THR A 323 30.19 5.64 2.45
N GLU A 324 30.07 6.37 3.55
CA GLU A 324 28.94 6.19 4.47
C GLU A 324 27.67 6.80 3.86
N ASN A 325 26.87 5.98 3.18
CA ASN A 325 25.62 6.42 2.59
C ASN A 325 24.43 6.17 3.55
N THR A 326 24.06 7.22 4.29
CA THR A 326 22.93 7.14 5.22
C THR A 326 21.57 6.96 4.53
N GLN A 327 21.47 7.30 3.24
CA GLN A 327 20.26 7.18 2.42
C GLN A 327 20.17 5.89 1.61
N TYR A 328 21.20 5.04 1.65
CA TYR A 328 21.15 3.75 0.98
C TYR A 328 20.39 2.72 1.83
N TYR A 329 19.43 2.04 1.22
CA TYR A 329 18.76 0.89 1.81
C TYR A 329 18.96 -0.30 0.86
N PRO A 330 19.42 -1.46 1.33
CA PRO A 330 19.68 -2.61 0.45
C PRO A 330 18.37 -3.12 -0.15
N LEU A 331 18.34 -3.42 -1.44
CA LEU A 331 17.18 -4.04 -2.07
C LEU A 331 17.44 -5.51 -2.32
N LEU A 332 16.43 -6.33 -2.05
CA LEU A 332 16.46 -7.75 -2.34
C LEU A 332 15.58 -8.03 -3.55
N ASP A 333 16.01 -8.92 -4.45
CA ASP A 333 15.16 -9.42 -5.56
C ASP A 333 14.16 -10.49 -5.10
N THR A 334 13.87 -10.54 -3.79
CA THR A 334 12.89 -11.45 -3.22
C THR A 334 11.54 -11.19 -3.83
N LYS A 335 11.07 -12.15 -4.63
CA LYS A 335 9.75 -12.06 -5.26
C LYS A 335 8.65 -12.17 -4.20
N PRO A 336 7.51 -11.50 -4.40
CA PRO A 336 6.35 -11.68 -3.54
C PRO A 336 5.96 -13.17 -3.49
N THR A 337 5.59 -13.67 -2.31
CA THR A 337 5.15 -15.05 -2.13
C THR A 337 3.64 -15.11 -1.94
N ALA A 338 3.04 -16.22 -2.39
CA ALA A 338 1.60 -16.49 -2.26
C ALA A 338 1.37 -17.69 -1.31
N LEU A 339 2.16 -17.77 -0.23
CA LEU A 339 2.17 -18.93 0.66
C LEU A 339 1.13 -18.80 1.78
N ARG A 340 0.42 -19.90 2.07
CA ARG A 340 -0.50 -19.97 3.22
C ARG A 340 0.22 -19.77 4.55
N SER A 341 1.47 -20.22 4.67
CA SER A 341 2.32 -20.00 5.85
C SER A 341 2.57 -18.51 6.14
N ASP A 342 2.43 -17.67 5.13
CA ASP A 342 2.63 -16.22 5.21
C ASP A 342 1.30 -15.49 5.45
N GLY A 343 0.20 -16.23 5.65
CA GLY A 343 -1.13 -15.68 5.95
C GLY A 343 -2.03 -15.46 4.73
N PHE A 344 -1.62 -15.88 3.53
CA PHE A 344 -2.48 -15.78 2.35
C PHE A 344 -3.57 -16.84 2.33
N TYR A 345 -4.78 -16.44 1.95
CA TYR A 345 -5.93 -17.32 1.79
C TYR A 345 -6.69 -17.02 0.50
N SER A 346 -7.49 -17.99 0.05
CA SER A 346 -8.34 -17.83 -1.14
C SER A 346 -9.41 -16.76 -0.93
N LEU A 347 -9.84 -16.10 -2.01
CA LEU A 347 -10.81 -15.01 -1.91
C LEU A 347 -12.08 -15.43 -1.12
N PRO A 348 -12.46 -14.68 -0.06
CA PRO A 348 -13.61 -15.03 0.76
C PRO A 348 -14.92 -14.82 -0.02
N GLY A 349 -15.99 -15.50 0.40
CA GLY A 349 -17.29 -15.42 -0.26
C GLY A 349 -17.79 -14.00 -0.46
N VAL A 350 -17.61 -13.12 0.52
CA VAL A 350 -17.98 -11.70 0.45
C VAL A 350 -17.29 -10.93 -0.68
N VAL A 351 -16.05 -11.30 -1.02
CA VAL A 351 -15.33 -10.74 -2.17
C VAL A 351 -15.87 -11.34 -3.46
N LEU A 352 -16.03 -12.67 -3.51
CA LEU A 352 -16.57 -13.36 -4.70
C LEU A 352 -17.97 -12.87 -5.07
N HIS A 353 -18.82 -12.54 -4.09
CA HIS A 353 -20.17 -12.00 -4.30
C HIS A 353 -20.19 -10.62 -4.96
N LYS A 354 -19.10 -9.86 -4.86
CA LYS A 354 -18.99 -8.52 -5.46
C LYS A 354 -18.54 -8.59 -6.92
N LEU A 355 -17.99 -9.73 -7.38
CA LEU A 355 -17.53 -9.90 -8.75
C LEU A 355 -18.71 -10.14 -9.70
N PRO A 356 -18.54 -9.84 -11.02
CA PRO A 356 -19.49 -10.31 -12.04
C PRO A 356 -19.70 -11.82 -11.94
N ILE A 357 -20.94 -12.29 -12.09
CA ILE A 357 -21.32 -13.70 -11.87
C ILE A 357 -20.48 -14.64 -12.74
N GLU A 358 -20.25 -14.26 -13.99
CA GLU A 358 -19.47 -15.02 -14.97
C GLU A 358 -18.00 -15.16 -14.56
N VAL A 359 -17.48 -14.23 -13.76
CA VAL A 359 -16.12 -14.26 -13.23
C VAL A 359 -16.08 -15.04 -11.92
N ALA A 360 -17.00 -14.75 -10.99
CA ALA A 360 -17.10 -15.39 -9.68
C ALA A 360 -17.21 -16.92 -9.75
N ASN A 361 -17.85 -17.41 -10.82
CA ASN A 361 -18.12 -18.83 -11.02
C ASN A 361 -16.94 -19.60 -11.59
N LYS A 362 -15.90 -18.94 -12.11
CA LYS A 362 -14.75 -19.63 -12.72
C LYS A 362 -14.06 -20.58 -11.74
N ARG A 363 -13.66 -21.77 -12.20
CA ARG A 363 -12.96 -22.79 -11.38
C ARG A 363 -11.70 -23.34 -12.05
N ALA A 364 -10.68 -23.64 -11.24
CA ALA A 364 -9.41 -24.17 -11.72
C ALA A 364 -9.54 -25.54 -12.43
N CYS A 365 -10.43 -26.40 -11.93
CA CYS A 365 -10.60 -27.77 -12.44
C CYS A 365 -11.10 -27.85 -13.89
N TYR A 366 -11.74 -26.80 -14.40
CA TYR A 366 -12.26 -26.79 -15.77
C TYR A 366 -11.33 -26.09 -16.78
N ARG A 367 -10.34 -25.33 -16.29
CA ARG A 367 -9.39 -24.60 -17.16
C ARG A 367 -8.62 -25.51 -18.10
N TYR A 368 -8.25 -26.71 -17.63
CA TYR A 368 -7.47 -27.68 -18.38
C TYR A 368 -8.33 -28.81 -18.96
N CYS A 369 -9.65 -28.65 -19.03
CA CYS A 369 -10.49 -29.65 -19.64
C CYS A 369 -10.17 -29.70 -21.15
N PRO A 370 -9.59 -30.80 -21.67
CA PRO A 370 -9.00 -30.79 -23.02
C PRO A 370 -10.05 -30.79 -24.14
N ASN A 371 -11.27 -31.25 -23.86
CA ASN A 371 -12.37 -31.33 -24.83
C ASN A 371 -13.71 -31.62 -24.14
N LYS A 372 -14.81 -31.52 -24.91
CA LYS A 372 -16.18 -31.77 -24.41
C LYS A 372 -16.35 -33.19 -23.88
N THR A 373 -15.68 -34.17 -24.46
CA THR A 373 -15.77 -35.57 -24.03
C THR A 373 -15.23 -35.76 -22.61
N ALA A 374 -14.15 -35.07 -22.24
CA ALA A 374 -13.62 -35.09 -20.88
C ALA A 374 -14.61 -34.46 -19.89
N LEU A 375 -15.24 -33.33 -20.25
CA LEU A 375 -16.23 -32.68 -19.40
C LEU A 375 -17.52 -33.50 -19.25
N ILE A 376 -17.96 -34.15 -20.32
CA ILE A 376 -19.07 -35.12 -20.30
C ILE A 376 -18.77 -36.25 -19.30
N LYS A 377 -17.56 -36.82 -19.35
CA LYS A 377 -17.15 -37.87 -18.39
C LYS A 377 -17.17 -37.36 -16.94
N HIS A 378 -16.74 -36.12 -16.69
CA HIS A 378 -16.84 -35.48 -15.37
C HIS A 378 -18.29 -35.34 -14.91
N CYS A 379 -19.16 -34.78 -15.75
CA CYS A 379 -20.58 -34.62 -15.45
C CYS A 379 -21.27 -35.98 -15.21
N LYS A 380 -20.97 -36.99 -16.02
CA LYS A 380 -21.50 -38.35 -15.87
C LYS A 380 -21.07 -39.01 -14.55
N ARG A 381 -19.79 -38.89 -14.17
CA ARG A 381 -19.29 -39.39 -12.86
C ARG A 381 -19.97 -38.71 -11.67
N ASN A 382 -20.38 -37.45 -11.87
CA ASN A 382 -20.99 -36.61 -10.87
C ASN A 382 -22.47 -36.32 -11.18
N ALA A 383 -23.20 -37.25 -11.83
CA ALA A 383 -24.50 -36.97 -12.42
C ALA A 383 -25.52 -36.37 -11.43
N ARG A 384 -25.46 -36.77 -10.15
CA ARG A 384 -26.28 -36.21 -9.06
C ARG A 384 -26.16 -34.68 -8.91
N PHE A 385 -25.04 -34.13 -9.35
CA PHE A 385 -24.68 -32.73 -9.21
C PHE A 385 -24.91 -31.90 -10.48
N TYR A 386 -25.07 -32.57 -11.62
CA TYR A 386 -25.21 -31.96 -12.93
C TYR A 386 -26.45 -32.51 -13.66
N PRO A 387 -27.65 -32.48 -13.07
CA PRO A 387 -28.86 -32.95 -13.75
C PRO A 387 -29.05 -32.18 -15.07
N GLY A 388 -29.43 -32.89 -16.13
CA GLY A 388 -29.67 -32.29 -17.46
C GLY A 388 -28.41 -32.05 -18.30
N TRP A 389 -27.23 -32.51 -17.88
CA TRP A 389 -26.01 -32.35 -18.69
C TRP A 389 -26.11 -32.99 -20.08
N GLU A 390 -26.95 -34.03 -20.25
CA GLU A 390 -27.20 -34.73 -21.51
C GLU A 390 -28.11 -33.96 -22.49
N ASP A 391 -28.75 -32.87 -22.05
CA ASP A 391 -29.60 -32.06 -22.92
C ASP A 391 -28.79 -31.56 -24.13
N PRO A 392 -29.26 -31.77 -25.38
CA PRO A 392 -28.60 -31.27 -26.57
C PRO A 392 -28.30 -29.76 -26.55
N LYS A 393 -29.10 -28.96 -25.82
CA LYS A 393 -28.88 -27.52 -25.61
C LYS A 393 -27.69 -27.22 -24.68
N VAL A 394 -27.28 -28.17 -23.85
CA VAL A 394 -26.18 -28.04 -22.89
C VAL A 394 -24.88 -28.62 -23.46
N SER A 395 -24.87 -29.91 -23.83
CA SER A 395 -23.64 -30.61 -24.23
C SER A 395 -23.62 -31.10 -25.68
N GLY A 396 -24.71 -30.89 -26.44
CA GLY A 396 -24.88 -31.40 -27.81
C GLY A 396 -23.90 -30.85 -28.86
N ARG A 397 -24.00 -31.39 -30.09
CA ARG A 397 -23.06 -31.18 -31.22
C ARG A 397 -22.84 -29.70 -31.60
N GLY A 398 -23.79 -28.80 -31.32
CA GLY A 398 -23.71 -27.37 -31.65
C GLY A 398 -23.19 -26.45 -30.52
N ARG A 399 -22.87 -26.99 -29.33
CA ARG A 399 -22.37 -26.18 -28.21
C ARG A 399 -20.84 -26.20 -28.17
N THR A 400 -20.21 -25.08 -27.85
CA THR A 400 -18.75 -25.07 -27.69
C THR A 400 -18.34 -25.72 -26.36
N LEU A 401 -17.04 -26.05 -26.21
CA LEU A 401 -16.52 -26.47 -24.90
C LEU A 401 -16.67 -25.36 -23.86
N GLN A 402 -16.41 -24.11 -24.25
CA GLN A 402 -16.54 -22.95 -23.36
C GLN A 402 -17.97 -22.79 -22.85
N ASP A 403 -18.97 -22.94 -23.71
CA ASP A 403 -20.38 -22.90 -23.30
C ASP A 403 -20.73 -24.00 -22.30
N PHE A 404 -20.20 -25.19 -22.50
CA PHE A 404 -20.47 -26.31 -21.60
C PHE A 404 -19.73 -26.15 -20.26
N VAL A 405 -18.49 -25.65 -20.27
CA VAL A 405 -17.75 -25.29 -19.04
C VAL A 405 -18.53 -24.24 -18.25
N ARG A 406 -19.00 -23.17 -18.90
CA ARG A 406 -19.79 -22.12 -18.25
C ARG A 406 -21.03 -22.69 -17.55
N TRP A 407 -21.77 -23.59 -18.21
CA TRP A 407 -22.92 -24.24 -17.60
C TRP A 407 -22.53 -25.08 -16.37
N VAL A 408 -21.42 -25.83 -16.42
CA VAL A 408 -20.93 -26.60 -15.27
C VAL A 408 -20.51 -25.68 -14.12
N GLU A 409 -19.85 -24.56 -14.43
CA GLU A 409 -19.45 -23.54 -13.44
C GLU A 409 -20.67 -22.88 -12.78
N GLU A 410 -21.73 -22.59 -13.53
CA GLU A 410 -23.01 -22.09 -12.99
C GLU A 410 -23.67 -23.11 -12.06
N MET A 411 -23.66 -24.40 -12.43
CA MET A 411 -24.17 -25.49 -11.58
C MET A 411 -23.35 -25.67 -10.30
N ASP A 412 -22.03 -25.54 -10.37
CA ASP A 412 -21.15 -25.54 -9.19
C ASP A 412 -21.42 -24.32 -8.30
N ALA A 413 -21.56 -23.15 -8.90
CA ALA A 413 -21.85 -21.92 -8.22
C ALA A 413 -23.17 -21.98 -7.46
N MET A 414 -24.26 -22.41 -8.08
CA MET A 414 -25.56 -22.56 -7.40
C MET A 414 -25.48 -23.45 -6.15
N ARG A 415 -24.62 -24.47 -6.17
CA ARG A 415 -24.40 -25.35 -5.02
C ARG A 415 -23.49 -24.72 -3.98
N HIS A 416 -22.44 -24.03 -4.41
CA HIS A 416 -21.50 -23.33 -3.54
C HIS A 416 -22.18 -22.17 -2.81
N TRP A 417 -22.97 -21.35 -3.50
CA TRP A 417 -23.65 -20.19 -2.93
C TRP A 417 -24.66 -20.57 -1.86
N LYS A 418 -25.38 -21.70 -2.00
CA LYS A 418 -26.24 -22.24 -0.94
C LYS A 418 -25.49 -22.59 0.36
N LYS A 419 -24.19 -22.86 0.29
CA LYS A 419 -23.36 -23.21 1.45
C LYS A 419 -22.76 -21.98 2.14
N TYR A 420 -22.42 -20.92 1.38
CA TYR A 420 -21.70 -19.75 1.89
C TYR A 420 -22.59 -18.54 2.23
N THR A 421 -23.89 -18.57 1.94
CA THR A 421 -24.82 -17.52 2.41
C THR A 421 -24.99 -17.45 3.93
N ASN A 422 -24.54 -18.46 4.68
CA ASN A 422 -24.70 -18.51 6.15
C ASN A 422 -23.39 -18.41 6.96
N GLU A 423 -22.22 -18.53 6.34
CA GLU A 423 -20.94 -18.44 7.06
C GLU A 423 -20.28 -17.10 6.76
N ALA A 424 -20.79 -16.05 7.42
CA ALA A 424 -19.98 -14.85 7.65
C ALA A 424 -18.68 -15.33 8.33
N ALA A 425 -17.53 -15.07 7.70
CA ALA A 425 -16.24 -15.39 8.31
C ALA A 425 -16.24 -14.80 9.73
N LYS A 426 -16.00 -15.65 10.73
CA LYS A 426 -16.03 -15.25 12.14
C LYS A 426 -15.11 -14.02 12.30
N PRO A 427 -15.57 -12.95 12.99
CA PRO A 427 -14.70 -11.85 13.33
C PRO A 427 -13.46 -12.42 14.02
N LEU A 428 -12.28 -11.96 13.62
CA LEU A 428 -11.08 -12.27 14.38
C LEU A 428 -11.29 -11.78 15.82
N PRO A 429 -10.97 -12.58 16.84
CA PRO A 429 -11.16 -12.21 18.23
C PRO A 429 -10.17 -11.07 18.55
N PHE A 430 -10.64 -9.83 18.43
CA PHE A 430 -9.97 -8.68 19.03
C PHE A 430 -10.69 -8.34 20.33
N PRO A 431 -9.95 -7.96 21.39
CA PRO A 431 -10.57 -7.60 22.66
C PRO A 431 -11.52 -6.42 22.45
N GLU A 432 -12.79 -6.67 22.76
CA GLU A 432 -13.90 -5.73 22.67
C GLU A 432 -13.71 -4.50 23.58
N ASN A 433 -14.37 -3.41 23.18
CA ASN A 433 -14.86 -2.31 24.03
C ASN A 433 -13.88 -1.23 24.51
N GLN A 434 -13.08 -0.64 23.63
CA GLN A 434 -12.75 0.79 23.77
C GLN A 434 -12.86 1.52 22.43
N PRO A 435 -13.55 2.68 22.36
CA PRO A 435 -13.58 3.49 21.16
C PRO A 435 -12.16 3.99 20.86
N PHE A 436 -11.61 3.51 19.74
CA PHE A 436 -10.36 4.00 19.20
C PHE A 436 -10.54 5.43 18.71
N ARG A 437 -9.57 6.32 18.95
CA ARG A 437 -9.55 7.64 18.33
C ARG A 437 -8.53 7.60 17.20
N TRP A 438 -8.99 7.56 15.95
CA TRP A 438 -8.10 7.81 14.81
C TRP A 438 -7.58 9.25 14.90
N ILE A 439 -6.49 9.56 14.22
CA ILE A 439 -5.91 10.91 14.21
C ILE A 439 -5.80 11.34 12.77
N ASP A 440 -6.45 12.45 12.42
CA ASP A 440 -6.58 12.88 11.03
C ASP A 440 -5.22 13.31 10.44
N PRO A 441 -4.74 12.69 9.36
CA PRO A 441 -3.65 13.24 8.55
C PRO A 441 -4.01 14.52 7.78
N ARG A 442 -5.31 14.85 7.66
CA ARG A 442 -5.88 15.99 6.91
C ARG A 442 -6.38 17.11 7.82
N ASP A 443 -6.96 16.80 8.98
CA ASP A 443 -7.48 17.77 9.96
C ASP A 443 -6.36 18.36 10.83
N SER A 444 -5.51 19.05 10.10
CA SER A 444 -4.30 19.74 10.50
C SER A 444 -4.54 21.02 11.30
N GLY A 445 -5.79 21.26 11.74
CA GLY A 445 -6.26 22.51 12.36
C GLY A 445 -5.63 22.86 13.70
N ARG A 446 -5.01 21.91 14.40
CA ARG A 446 -4.11 22.25 15.51
C ARG A 446 -2.83 22.86 14.93
N ASN A 447 -2.62 24.16 15.18
CA ASN A 447 -1.34 24.83 14.94
C ASN A 447 -0.32 24.33 15.97
N VAL A 448 0.15 23.10 15.81
CA VAL A 448 1.21 22.54 16.65
C VAL A 448 2.53 22.63 15.88
N SER A 449 3.55 23.16 16.54
CA SER A 449 4.93 23.14 16.07
C SER A 449 5.65 21.92 16.65
N PRO A 450 6.47 21.20 15.87
CA PRO A 450 7.26 20.10 16.40
C PRO A 450 8.20 20.59 17.51
N SER A 451 8.27 19.87 18.63
CA SER A 451 9.10 20.30 19.76
C SER A 451 10.60 20.22 19.43
N HIS A 452 11.35 21.27 19.77
CA HIS A 452 12.82 21.27 19.68
C HIS A 452 13.50 20.19 20.52
N ALA A 453 12.80 19.65 21.52
CA ALA A 453 13.33 18.69 22.49
C ALA A 453 13.32 17.24 22.01
N LEU A 454 12.94 16.97 20.75
CA LEU A 454 12.95 15.60 20.23
C LEU A 454 14.36 14.97 20.31
N TRP A 455 15.43 15.74 20.28
CA TRP A 455 16.78 15.21 20.47
C TRP A 455 17.39 15.71 21.78
N PRO A 456 18.01 14.84 22.60
CA PRO A 456 18.78 15.31 23.74
C PRO A 456 19.87 16.26 23.24
N ARG A 457 19.92 17.45 23.84
CA ARG A 457 21.06 18.34 23.65
C ARG A 457 22.25 17.66 24.31
N LYS A 458 23.24 17.28 23.51
CA LYS A 458 24.60 17.13 24.02
C LYS A 458 25.16 18.54 24.09
N ASP A 459 24.82 19.22 25.19
CA ASP A 459 25.59 20.37 25.64
C ASP A 459 26.85 19.83 26.35
#